data_AF-A0A3M7RLI7-F1
#
_entry.id   AF-A0A3M7RLI7-F1
#
_cell.length_a   1.000
_cell.length_b   1.000
_cell.length_c   1.000
_cell.angle_alpha   90.00
_cell.angle_beta   90.00
_cell.angle_gamma   90.00
#
_symmetry.space_group_name_H-M   'P 1'
#
loop_
_entity.id
_entity.type
_entity.pdbx_description
1 polymer ?
#
loop_
_entity_poly.entity_id
_entity_poly.type
_entity_poly.pdbx_seq_one_letter_code
_entity_poly.pdbx_strand_id
1 'polypeptide(L)'
;MKEKEISDEKSQLIWKLLVDSECIRPECNNEHLKYGKVSPLEWIDQESLRSLLQTSGYPTTLLKKLVYLLQDGVTKRTSITIDLFGKTFQEWLQCTDCYTQTECDIHLELGAKLWNILSSNNYIYHSEKNLCALFNQRFLSVIQQNGLTSLLPDIVHVLNCHADNQIGNSSCDVRSYDTDPNGNHKLFYVGMDRLQFNYQTNSNQVNSIQSQGHTHRFEYDTLGNVTKAEHKQIEKIVYDEISNRAVKFVLKNGTQVHLAYDSMNERV
;
A
#
# COMPACT_ATOMS: atom_id res chain seq x y z
N MET A 1 -0.08 -29.16 -13.39
CA MET A 1 -0.75 -28.83 -14.66
C MET A 1 0.18 -27.86 -15.36
N LYS A 2 0.79 -28.21 -16.50
CA LYS A 2 1.83 -27.38 -17.13
C LYS A 2 1.23 -26.02 -17.51
N GLU A 3 1.71 -24.94 -16.90
CA GLU A 3 1.41 -23.58 -17.31
C GLU A 3 1.73 -23.48 -18.80
N LYS A 4 0.78 -22.99 -19.61
CA LYS A 4 1.08 -22.59 -20.97
C LYS A 4 2.01 -21.38 -20.84
N GLU A 5 3.31 -21.60 -20.93
CA GLU A 5 4.29 -20.52 -20.98
C GLU A 5 3.89 -19.57 -22.12
N ILE A 6 3.42 -18.39 -21.73
CA ILE A 6 3.23 -17.27 -22.64
C ILE A 6 4.65 -16.83 -23.02
N SER A 7 4.96 -16.76 -24.32
CA SER A 7 6.27 -16.27 -24.74
C SER A 7 6.48 -14.82 -24.29
N ASP A 8 7.72 -14.45 -23.99
CA ASP A 8 8.07 -13.08 -23.56
C ASP A 8 7.58 -12.02 -24.56
N GLU A 9 7.68 -12.30 -25.86
CA GLU A 9 7.17 -11.42 -26.92
C GLU A 9 5.65 -11.22 -26.84
N LYS A 10 4.90 -12.28 -26.55
CA LYS A 10 3.44 -12.22 -26.41
C LYS A 10 3.05 -11.49 -25.12
N SER A 11 3.80 -11.68 -24.05
CA SER A 11 3.63 -10.95 -22.79
C SER A 11 3.86 -9.44 -22.99
N GLN A 12 4.91 -9.05 -23.70
CA GLN A 12 5.19 -7.65 -24.04
C GLN A 12 4.10 -7.02 -24.92
N LEU A 13 3.55 -7.78 -25.88
CA LEU A 13 2.45 -7.30 -26.72
C LEU A 13 1.17 -7.05 -25.91
N ILE A 14 0.84 -7.97 -24.98
CA ILE A 14 -0.30 -7.81 -24.08
C ILE A 14 -0.08 -6.60 -23.16
N TRP A 15 1.12 -6.46 -22.61
CA TRP A 15 1.47 -5.31 -21.79
C TRP A 15 1.25 -3.99 -22.54
N LYS A 16 1.82 -3.87 -23.75
CA LYS A 16 1.65 -2.69 -24.60
C LYS A 16 0.19 -2.40 -24.92
N LEU A 17 -0.59 -3.43 -25.26
CA LEU A 17 -2.02 -3.30 -25.52
C LEU A 17 -2.78 -2.72 -24.31
N LEU A 18 -2.48 -3.19 -23.10
CA LEU A 18 -3.11 -2.69 -21.87
C LEU A 18 -2.72 -1.24 -21.57
N VAL A 19 -1.47 -0.86 -21.88
CA VAL A 19 -0.99 0.53 -21.76
C VAL A 19 -1.70 1.45 -22.76
N ASP A 20 -1.69 1.07 -24.04
CA ASP A 20 -2.29 1.85 -25.13
C ASP A 20 -3.81 2.01 -24.95
N SER A 21 -4.45 1.01 -24.34
CA SER A 21 -5.86 1.05 -23.99
C SER A 21 -6.15 1.77 -22.67
N GLU A 22 -5.14 2.37 -22.02
CA GLU A 22 -5.16 2.99 -20.68
C GLU A 22 -5.82 2.12 -19.60
N CYS A 23 -5.72 0.79 -19.72
CA CYS A 23 -6.11 -0.13 -18.65
C CYS A 23 -5.04 -0.22 -17.56
N ILE A 24 -3.81 0.15 -17.91
CA ILE A 24 -2.69 0.32 -17.00
C ILE A 24 -1.90 1.56 -17.43
N ARG A 25 -1.42 2.38 -16.50
CA ARG A 25 -0.66 3.60 -16.81
C ARG A 25 0.73 3.55 -16.19
N PRO A 26 1.77 3.07 -16.91
CA PRO A 26 3.12 3.07 -16.39
C PRO A 26 3.61 4.52 -16.21
N GLU A 27 3.99 4.89 -14.99
CA GLU A 27 4.50 6.23 -14.62
C GLU A 27 5.81 6.66 -15.34
N CYS A 28 6.45 5.84 -16.16
CA CYS A 28 7.70 6.19 -16.87
C CYS A 28 7.66 5.81 -18.36
N ASN A 29 7.57 6.82 -19.22
CA ASN A 29 7.70 6.70 -20.69
C ASN A 29 9.13 7.02 -21.21
N ASN A 30 10.14 7.04 -20.34
CA ASN A 30 11.52 7.24 -20.77
C ASN A 30 12.16 5.89 -21.15
N GLU A 31 12.79 5.83 -22.33
CA GLU A 31 13.43 4.63 -22.91
C GLU A 31 14.47 3.96 -21.99
N HIS A 32 14.91 4.63 -20.92
CA HIS A 32 15.92 4.17 -19.97
C HIS A 32 15.38 3.70 -18.60
N LEU A 33 14.09 3.87 -18.31
CA LEU A 33 13.47 3.45 -17.03
C LEU A 33 12.15 2.72 -17.30
N LYS A 34 12.23 1.38 -17.41
CA LYS A 34 11.10 0.48 -17.73
C LYS A 34 10.14 0.20 -16.55
N TYR A 35 10.19 0.99 -15.49
CA TYR A 35 9.47 0.71 -14.24
C TYR A 35 8.51 1.87 -13.92
N GLY A 36 7.43 1.96 -14.68
CA GLY A 36 6.30 2.82 -14.35
C GLY A 36 5.28 2.07 -13.50
N LYS A 37 4.79 2.68 -12.40
CA LYS A 37 3.77 2.09 -11.52
C LYS A 37 2.51 1.78 -12.29
N VAL A 38 1.80 0.70 -11.96
CA VAL A 38 0.51 0.33 -12.56
C VAL A 38 -0.50 0.29 -11.42
N SER A 39 -1.45 1.23 -11.40
CA SER A 39 -2.34 1.42 -10.24
C SER A 39 -3.42 0.33 -10.21
N PRO A 40 -3.57 -0.45 -9.12
CA PRO A 40 -4.60 -1.49 -9.00
C PRO A 40 -6.03 -1.00 -9.24
N LEU A 41 -6.26 0.31 -9.06
CA LEU A 41 -7.53 0.97 -9.33
C LEU A 41 -7.87 1.05 -10.83
N GLU A 42 -6.92 0.76 -11.73
CA GLU A 42 -7.10 0.92 -13.17
C GLU A 42 -7.79 -0.30 -13.81
N TRP A 43 -7.54 -1.51 -13.31
CA TRP A 43 -8.22 -2.74 -13.78
C TRP A 43 -9.27 -3.30 -12.82
N ILE A 44 -9.34 -2.83 -11.57
CA ILE A 44 -10.32 -3.26 -10.56
C ILE A 44 -11.38 -2.17 -10.37
N ASP A 45 -12.66 -2.54 -10.46
CA ASP A 45 -13.78 -1.66 -10.14
C ASP A 45 -14.07 -1.68 -8.62
N GLN A 46 -13.26 -0.92 -7.87
CA GLN A 46 -13.42 -0.82 -6.42
C GLN A 46 -14.66 -0.02 -6.01
N GLU A 47 -15.13 0.91 -6.83
CA GLU A 47 -16.25 1.80 -6.49
C GLU A 47 -17.59 1.08 -6.59
N SER A 48 -17.80 0.24 -7.62
CA SER A 48 -18.99 -0.61 -7.70
C SER A 48 -19.07 -1.58 -6.52
N LEU A 49 -17.95 -2.20 -6.15
CA LEU A 49 -17.90 -3.10 -4.99
C LEU A 49 -18.10 -2.34 -3.67
N ARG A 50 -17.54 -1.13 -3.53
CA ARG A 50 -17.75 -0.25 -2.37
C ARG A 50 -19.23 0.12 -2.23
N SER A 51 -19.87 0.52 -3.32
CA SER A 51 -21.29 0.84 -3.35
C SER A 51 -22.14 -0.37 -2.96
N LEU A 52 -21.81 -1.56 -3.50
CA LEU A 52 -22.52 -2.79 -3.16
C LEU A 52 -22.45 -3.10 -1.65
N LEU A 53 -21.28 -2.94 -1.03
CA LEU A 53 -21.11 -3.14 0.41
C LEU A 53 -21.94 -2.15 1.21
N GLN A 54 -21.91 -0.86 0.85
CA GLN A 54 -22.70 0.18 1.51
C GLN A 54 -24.20 -0.08 1.42
N THR A 55 -24.73 -0.39 0.24
CA THR A 55 -26.15 -0.70 0.03
C THR A 55 -26.58 -1.98 0.74
N SER A 56 -25.66 -2.94 0.87
CA SER A 56 -25.91 -4.22 1.55
C SER A 56 -25.72 -4.15 3.07
N GLY A 57 -25.33 -3.00 3.63
CA GLY A 57 -25.15 -2.80 5.07
C GLY A 57 -23.84 -3.37 5.64
N TYR A 58 -22.83 -3.62 4.80
CA TYR A 58 -21.52 -4.12 5.21
C TYR A 58 -20.48 -2.98 5.35
N PRO A 59 -19.54 -3.08 6.29
CA PRO A 59 -18.53 -2.05 6.48
C PRO A 59 -17.55 -2.00 5.31
N THR A 60 -17.26 -0.80 4.81
CA THR A 60 -16.33 -0.57 3.70
C THR A 60 -14.87 -0.89 4.05
N THR A 61 -14.54 -1.09 5.33
CA THR A 61 -13.24 -1.58 5.80
C THR A 61 -12.91 -2.98 5.26
N LEU A 62 -13.92 -3.76 4.89
CA LEU A 62 -13.76 -5.08 4.27
C LEU A 62 -13.33 -5.02 2.80
N LEU A 63 -13.46 -3.86 2.14
CA LEU A 63 -13.26 -3.71 0.69
C LEU A 63 -11.90 -4.25 0.24
N LYS A 64 -10.81 -3.83 0.90
CA LYS A 64 -9.46 -4.27 0.55
C LYS A 64 -9.29 -5.78 0.69
N LYS A 65 -9.80 -6.37 1.79
CA LYS A 65 -9.73 -7.81 2.05
C LYS A 65 -10.52 -8.62 1.01
N LEU A 66 -11.71 -8.13 0.65
CA LEU A 66 -12.56 -8.74 -0.38
C LEU A 66 -11.91 -8.69 -1.76
N VAL A 67 -11.35 -7.54 -2.15
CA VAL A 67 -10.65 -7.41 -3.44
C VAL A 67 -9.54 -8.46 -3.54
N TYR A 68 -8.68 -8.59 -2.54
CA TYR A 68 -7.63 -9.62 -2.54
C TYR A 68 -8.19 -11.05 -2.62
N LEU A 69 -9.23 -11.37 -1.83
CA LEU A 69 -9.82 -12.71 -1.85
C LEU A 69 -10.41 -13.06 -3.22
N LEU A 70 -11.15 -12.12 -3.83
CA LEU A 70 -11.77 -12.33 -5.14
C LEU A 70 -10.71 -12.42 -6.26
N GLN A 71 -9.67 -11.60 -6.20
CA GLN A 71 -8.53 -11.69 -7.12
C GLN A 71 -7.81 -13.04 -6.99
N ASP A 72 -7.59 -13.51 -5.76
CA ASP A 72 -6.95 -14.80 -5.49
C ASP A 72 -7.76 -15.96 -6.11
N GLY A 73 -9.09 -15.92 -6.00
CA GLY A 73 -9.97 -16.90 -6.66
C GLY A 73 -9.81 -16.93 -8.18
N VAL A 74 -9.70 -15.77 -8.84
CA VAL A 74 -9.42 -15.66 -10.29
C VAL A 74 -8.05 -16.22 -10.61
N THR A 75 -7.02 -15.80 -9.86
CA THR A 75 -5.61 -16.14 -10.10
C THR A 75 -5.36 -17.64 -9.95
N LYS A 76 -5.92 -18.27 -8.90
CA LYS A 76 -5.82 -19.71 -8.63
C LYS A 76 -6.76 -20.55 -9.49
N ARG A 77 -7.66 -19.90 -10.25
CA ARG A 77 -8.72 -20.56 -11.04
C ARG A 77 -9.63 -21.44 -10.18
N THR A 78 -9.89 -21.02 -8.95
CA THR A 78 -10.69 -21.75 -7.96
C THR A 78 -11.91 -20.94 -7.55
N SER A 79 -13.10 -21.54 -7.64
CA SER A 79 -14.32 -20.93 -7.11
C SER A 79 -14.29 -20.96 -5.59
N ILE A 80 -14.49 -19.81 -4.96
CA ILE A 80 -14.59 -19.69 -3.50
C ILE A 80 -15.95 -20.26 -3.08
N THR A 81 -15.95 -21.33 -2.30
CA THR A 81 -17.18 -21.92 -1.76
C THR A 81 -17.75 -21.06 -0.63
N ILE A 82 -19.06 -21.16 -0.41
CA ILE A 82 -19.74 -20.44 0.66
C ILE A 82 -19.14 -20.76 2.04
N ASP A 83 -18.78 -22.01 2.28
CA ASP A 83 -18.20 -22.47 3.55
C ASP A 83 -16.79 -21.89 3.78
N LEU A 84 -15.97 -21.85 2.73
CA LEU A 84 -14.62 -21.27 2.81
C LEU A 84 -14.71 -19.76 3.04
N PHE A 85 -15.61 -19.09 2.32
CA PHE A 85 -15.83 -17.65 2.49
C PHE A 85 -16.32 -17.32 3.89
N GLY A 86 -17.27 -18.08 4.44
CA GLY A 86 -17.79 -17.87 5.80
C GLY A 86 -16.69 -17.94 6.86
N LYS A 87 -15.79 -18.93 6.77
CA LYS A 87 -14.64 -19.08 7.68
C LYS A 87 -13.66 -17.90 7.55
N THR A 88 -13.27 -17.53 6.32
CA THR A 88 -12.38 -16.40 6.09
C THR A 88 -12.99 -15.07 6.55
N PHE A 89 -14.30 -14.89 6.36
CA PHE A 89 -15.03 -13.72 6.82
C PHE A 89 -15.03 -13.60 8.35
N GLN A 90 -15.20 -14.72 9.05
CA GLN A 90 -15.12 -14.78 10.51
C GLN A 90 -13.74 -14.38 11.03
N GLU A 91 -12.66 -14.85 10.40
CA GLU A 91 -11.28 -14.45 10.73
C GLU A 91 -11.07 -12.94 10.55
N TRP A 92 -11.66 -12.34 9.51
CA TRP A 92 -11.50 -10.92 9.23
C TRP A 92 -12.10 -10.00 10.27
N LEU A 93 -13.13 -10.46 10.98
CA LEU A 93 -13.79 -9.72 12.05
C LEU A 93 -13.01 -9.77 13.38
N GLN A 94 -11.80 -10.36 13.40
CA GLN A 94 -10.97 -10.51 14.60
C GLN A 94 -11.72 -11.20 15.76
N CYS A 95 -12.59 -12.16 15.45
CA CYS A 95 -13.26 -12.92 16.50
C CYS A 95 -12.36 -14.07 16.98
N THR A 96 -11.20 -13.73 17.56
CA THR A 96 -10.52 -14.64 18.50
C THR A 96 -11.27 -14.74 19.82
N ASP A 97 -12.23 -13.83 20.05
CA ASP A 97 -13.07 -13.73 21.25
C ASP A 97 -14.57 -13.96 20.95
N CYS A 98 -14.93 -15.01 20.18
CA CYS A 98 -16.34 -15.44 20.19
C CYS A 98 -16.58 -16.16 21.52
N TYR A 99 -17.23 -15.48 22.48
CA TYR A 99 -17.43 -16.03 23.82
C TYR A 99 -18.50 -17.14 23.83
N THR A 100 -19.31 -17.22 22.75
CA THR A 100 -20.40 -18.19 22.61
C THR A 100 -20.52 -18.75 21.20
N GLN A 101 -20.99 -20.01 21.09
CA GLN A 101 -21.30 -20.66 19.81
C GLN A 101 -22.27 -19.83 18.95
N THR A 102 -23.22 -19.14 19.59
CA THR A 102 -24.25 -18.33 18.93
C THR A 102 -23.68 -17.13 18.16
N GLU A 103 -22.67 -16.44 18.70
CA GLU A 103 -22.01 -15.32 17.99
C GLU A 103 -21.23 -15.81 16.77
N CYS A 104 -20.55 -16.95 16.94
CA CYS A 104 -19.83 -17.63 15.88
C CYS A 104 -20.80 -18.03 14.72
N ASP A 105 -22.00 -18.53 15.04
CA ASP A 105 -23.03 -18.88 14.05
C ASP A 105 -23.58 -17.65 13.30
N ILE A 106 -23.80 -16.51 14.00
CA ILE A 106 -24.25 -15.26 13.38
C ILE A 106 -23.23 -14.74 12.35
N HIS A 107 -21.94 -14.81 12.65
CA HIS A 107 -20.90 -14.40 11.70
C HIS A 107 -20.87 -15.27 10.44
N LEU A 108 -21.07 -16.58 10.58
CA LEU A 108 -21.19 -17.49 9.45
C LEU A 108 -22.40 -17.16 8.59
N GLU A 109 -23.56 -16.85 9.20
CA GLU A 109 -24.75 -16.41 8.46
C GLU A 109 -24.54 -15.08 7.72
N LEU A 110 -23.89 -14.11 8.36
CA LEU A 110 -23.55 -12.82 7.73
C LEU A 110 -22.57 -13.01 6.57
N GLY A 111 -21.58 -13.88 6.72
CA GLY A 111 -20.65 -14.25 5.65
C GLY A 111 -21.36 -14.95 4.49
N ALA A 112 -22.26 -15.89 4.79
CA ALA A 112 -23.06 -16.60 3.78
C ALA A 112 -23.97 -15.64 2.99
N LYS A 113 -24.62 -14.68 3.68
CA LYS A 113 -25.41 -13.63 3.03
C LYS A 113 -24.56 -12.78 2.09
N LEU A 114 -23.38 -12.35 2.53
CA LEU A 114 -22.47 -11.56 1.70
C LEU A 114 -22.00 -12.37 0.49
N TRP A 115 -21.66 -13.65 0.66
CA TRP A 115 -21.29 -14.53 -0.43
C TRP A 115 -22.40 -14.65 -1.46
N ASN A 116 -23.67 -14.81 -1.04
CA ASN A 116 -24.82 -14.86 -1.95
C ASN A 116 -24.99 -13.55 -2.73
N ILE A 117 -24.79 -12.39 -2.09
CA ILE A 117 -24.83 -11.08 -2.74
C ILE A 117 -23.72 -10.99 -3.79
N LEU A 118 -22.48 -11.36 -3.44
CA LEU A 118 -21.34 -11.33 -4.36
C LEU A 118 -21.52 -12.29 -5.54
N SER A 119 -22.01 -13.51 -5.27
CA SER A 119 -22.31 -14.53 -6.28
C SER A 119 -23.39 -14.06 -7.26
N SER A 120 -24.49 -13.50 -6.74
CA SER A 120 -25.59 -12.97 -7.55
C SER A 120 -25.18 -11.80 -8.44
N ASN A 121 -24.17 -11.03 -8.03
CA ASN A 121 -23.61 -9.91 -8.79
C ASN A 121 -22.37 -10.30 -9.63
N ASN A 122 -22.10 -11.59 -9.83
CA ASN A 122 -20.97 -12.11 -10.63
C ASN A 122 -19.57 -11.70 -10.12
N TYR A 123 -19.39 -11.46 -8.81
CA TYR A 123 -18.08 -11.22 -8.22
C TYR A 123 -17.30 -12.50 -7.91
N ILE A 124 -17.97 -13.65 -7.81
CA ILE A 124 -17.31 -14.93 -7.54
C ILE A 124 -16.85 -15.55 -8.85
N TYR A 125 -15.56 -15.92 -8.92
CA TYR A 125 -15.01 -16.62 -10.07
C TYR A 125 -15.59 -18.04 -10.15
N HIS A 126 -16.28 -18.36 -11.26
CA HIS A 126 -16.81 -19.69 -11.51
C HIS A 126 -16.13 -20.40 -12.68
N SER A 127 -15.78 -19.68 -13.75
CA SER A 127 -15.11 -20.24 -14.92
C SER A 127 -14.48 -19.14 -15.78
N GLU A 128 -13.53 -19.52 -16.64
CA GLU A 128 -12.89 -18.63 -17.62
C GLU A 128 -13.88 -18.00 -18.62
N LYS A 129 -15.10 -18.56 -18.75
CA LYS A 129 -16.13 -18.04 -19.67
C LYS A 129 -16.95 -16.90 -19.09
N ASN A 130 -16.98 -16.75 -17.76
CA ASN A 130 -17.74 -15.68 -17.11
C ASN A 130 -16.77 -14.64 -16.55
N LEU A 131 -16.84 -13.41 -17.07
CA LEU A 131 -15.96 -12.34 -16.62
C LEU A 131 -16.46 -11.82 -15.29
N CYS A 132 -15.58 -11.84 -14.29
CA CYS A 132 -15.88 -11.39 -12.95
C CYS A 132 -16.16 -9.87 -12.93
N ALA A 133 -17.25 -9.47 -12.26
CA ALA A 133 -17.65 -8.08 -12.08
C ALA A 133 -16.67 -7.24 -11.24
N LEU A 134 -15.63 -7.88 -10.68
CA LEU A 134 -14.54 -7.23 -9.98
C LEU A 134 -13.71 -6.31 -10.89
N PHE A 135 -13.63 -6.62 -12.18
CA PHE A 135 -12.76 -5.89 -13.10
C PHE A 135 -13.49 -4.76 -13.81
N ASN A 136 -12.77 -3.67 -14.08
CA ASN A 136 -13.30 -2.53 -14.83
C ASN A 136 -13.81 -2.95 -16.22
N GLN A 137 -14.95 -2.39 -16.62
CA GLN A 137 -15.58 -2.67 -17.92
C GLN A 137 -14.64 -2.40 -19.10
N ARG A 138 -13.81 -1.35 -19.00
CA ARG A 138 -12.78 -1.02 -19.99
C ARG A 138 -11.77 -2.16 -20.15
N PHE A 139 -11.24 -2.66 -19.04
CA PHE A 139 -10.29 -3.77 -19.03
C PHE A 139 -10.92 -5.04 -19.61
N LEU A 140 -12.12 -5.39 -19.16
CA LEU A 140 -12.84 -6.56 -19.68
C LEU A 140 -13.11 -6.47 -21.19
N SER A 141 -13.47 -5.29 -21.69
CA SER A 141 -13.71 -5.05 -23.12
C SER A 141 -12.45 -5.29 -23.95
N VAL A 142 -11.29 -4.81 -23.49
CA VAL A 142 -9.99 -5.02 -24.17
C VAL A 142 -9.63 -6.50 -24.20
N ILE A 143 -9.84 -7.22 -23.09
CA ILE A 143 -9.57 -8.66 -23.00
C ILE A 143 -10.46 -9.45 -23.98
N GLN A 144 -11.76 -9.13 -24.04
CA GLN A 144 -12.70 -9.80 -24.94
C GLN A 144 -12.39 -9.53 -26.42
N GLN A 145 -12.19 -8.26 -26.79
CA GLN A 145 -11.95 -7.86 -28.18
C GLN A 145 -10.68 -8.47 -28.77
N ASN A 146 -9.68 -8.73 -27.93
CA ASN A 146 -8.40 -9.32 -28.34
C ASN A 146 -8.34 -10.84 -28.16
N GLY A 147 -9.44 -11.50 -27.80
CA GLY A 147 -9.49 -12.96 -27.61
C GLY A 147 -8.61 -13.45 -26.45
N LEU A 148 -8.34 -12.60 -25.46
CA LEU A 148 -7.45 -12.88 -24.32
C LEU A 148 -8.19 -13.48 -23.12
N THR A 149 -9.49 -13.79 -23.24
CA THR A 149 -10.33 -14.30 -22.15
C THR A 149 -9.75 -15.52 -21.42
N SER A 150 -9.14 -16.46 -22.15
CA SER A 150 -8.50 -17.64 -21.55
C SER A 150 -7.20 -17.33 -20.79
N LEU A 151 -6.57 -16.18 -21.05
CA LEU A 151 -5.34 -15.73 -20.40
C LEU A 151 -5.62 -14.72 -19.28
N LEU A 152 -6.89 -14.38 -19.03
CA LEU A 152 -7.26 -13.41 -17.99
C LEU A 152 -6.68 -13.76 -16.61
N PRO A 153 -6.75 -15.02 -16.11
CA PRO A 153 -6.13 -15.37 -14.83
C PRO A 153 -4.62 -15.08 -14.79
N ASP A 154 -3.91 -15.37 -15.89
CA ASP A 154 -2.46 -15.20 -15.98
C ASP A 154 -2.08 -13.72 -16.08
N ILE A 155 -2.86 -12.93 -16.83
CA ILE A 155 -2.70 -11.47 -16.90
C ILE A 155 -2.92 -10.85 -15.53
N VAL A 156 -3.99 -11.21 -14.84
CA VAL A 156 -4.29 -10.71 -13.49
C VAL A 156 -3.21 -11.13 -12.50
N HIS A 157 -2.69 -12.36 -12.60
CA HIS A 157 -1.56 -12.81 -11.80
C HIS A 157 -0.35 -11.90 -11.97
N VAL A 158 0.08 -11.65 -13.22
CA VAL A 158 1.24 -10.81 -13.52
C VAL A 158 1.00 -9.37 -13.07
N LEU A 159 -0.19 -8.82 -13.30
CA LEU A 159 -0.54 -7.47 -12.83
C LEU A 159 -0.51 -7.36 -11.31
N ASN A 160 -1.02 -8.36 -10.59
CA ASN A 160 -0.97 -8.41 -9.13
C ASN A 160 0.47 -8.53 -8.63
N CYS A 161 1.27 -9.46 -9.18
CA CYS A 161 2.68 -9.57 -8.83
C CYS A 161 3.44 -8.29 -9.13
N HIS A 162 3.10 -7.59 -10.21
CA HIS A 162 3.71 -6.31 -10.51
C HIS A 162 3.27 -5.23 -9.51
N ALA A 163 1.98 -5.16 -9.16
CA ALA A 163 1.45 -4.21 -8.19
C ALA A 163 1.96 -4.44 -6.76
N ASP A 164 2.00 -5.68 -6.29
CA ASP A 164 2.41 -6.06 -4.93
C ASP A 164 3.93 -5.97 -4.73
N ASN A 165 4.72 -6.24 -5.78
CA ASN A 165 6.19 -6.09 -5.73
C ASN A 165 6.66 -4.69 -6.17
N GLN A 166 5.75 -3.84 -6.63
CA GLN A 166 6.01 -2.41 -6.78
C GLN A 166 5.94 -1.73 -5.42
N ILE A 167 6.97 -0.95 -5.09
CA ILE A 167 6.99 -0.17 -3.85
C ILE A 167 6.19 1.10 -4.07
N GLY A 168 5.23 1.37 -3.17
CA GLY A 168 4.76 2.72 -2.88
C GLY A 168 3.25 2.89 -2.82
N ASN A 169 2.75 3.08 -1.60
CA ASN A 169 1.84 4.20 -1.23
C ASN A 169 1.82 4.43 0.29
N SER A 170 2.46 3.57 1.09
CA SER A 170 2.48 3.74 2.54
C SER A 170 3.54 4.78 2.93
N SER A 171 3.22 5.63 3.91
CA SER A 171 4.20 6.48 4.59
C SER A 171 5.30 5.66 5.30
N CYS A 172 5.13 4.33 5.38
CA CYS A 172 6.12 3.40 5.94
C CYS A 172 7.01 2.75 4.87
N ASP A 173 6.74 2.98 3.58
CA ASP A 173 7.57 2.46 2.50
C ASP A 173 8.82 3.33 2.37
N VAL A 174 9.99 2.79 2.75
CA VAL A 174 11.28 3.50 2.69
C VAL A 174 12.23 2.82 1.71
N ARG A 175 12.83 3.58 0.80
CA ARG A 175 13.90 3.11 -0.10
C ARG A 175 15.10 4.05 -0.09
N SER A 176 16.28 3.52 0.20
CA SER A 176 17.55 4.23 0.02
C SER A 176 18.10 4.03 -1.39
N TYR A 177 18.56 5.11 -2.01
CA TYR A 177 19.11 5.14 -3.36
C TYR A 177 20.57 5.60 -3.40
N ASP A 178 21.03 6.28 -2.36
CA ASP A 178 22.43 6.70 -2.24
C ASP A 178 22.88 6.62 -0.79
N THR A 179 24.11 6.15 -0.61
CA THR A 179 24.74 5.94 0.69
C THR A 179 26.21 6.34 0.58
N ASP A 180 26.75 7.00 1.60
CA ASP A 180 28.17 7.33 1.63
C ASP A 180 29.04 6.12 2.08
N PRO A 181 30.39 6.21 1.97
CA PRO A 181 31.28 5.13 2.39
C PRO A 181 31.21 4.77 3.88
N ASN A 182 30.65 5.64 4.72
CA ASN A 182 30.43 5.39 6.15
C ASN A 182 29.08 4.72 6.42
N GLY A 183 28.27 4.47 5.39
CA GLY A 183 26.95 3.86 5.51
C GLY A 183 25.82 4.86 5.76
N ASN A 184 26.07 6.17 5.70
CA ASN A 184 25.02 7.18 5.90
C ASN A 184 24.16 7.35 4.64
N HIS A 185 22.83 7.36 4.81
CA HIS A 185 21.88 7.52 3.71
C HIS A 185 21.83 8.97 3.21
N LYS A 186 22.14 9.17 1.92
CA LYS A 186 22.12 10.49 1.27
C LYS A 186 20.83 10.80 0.52
N LEU A 187 20.20 9.79 -0.05
CA LEU A 187 18.96 9.95 -0.82
C LEU A 187 18.04 8.79 -0.53
N PHE A 188 16.84 9.09 -0.03
CA PHE A 188 15.80 8.09 0.11
C PHE A 188 14.41 8.66 -0.14
N TYR A 189 13.47 7.74 -0.36
CA TYR A 189 12.06 8.05 -0.55
C TYR A 189 11.27 7.49 0.62
N VAL A 190 10.30 8.26 1.11
CA VAL A 190 9.29 7.84 2.08
C VAL A 190 7.93 8.03 1.42
N GLY A 191 7.30 6.93 1.00
CA GLY A 191 6.17 7.02 0.08
C GLY A 191 6.55 7.78 -1.20
N MET A 192 5.89 8.92 -1.46
CA MET A 192 6.17 9.81 -2.61
C MET A 192 7.16 10.93 -2.30
N ASP A 193 7.53 11.13 -1.03
CA ASP A 193 8.42 12.22 -0.63
C ASP A 193 9.88 11.84 -0.89
N ARG A 194 10.55 12.66 -1.71
CA ARG A 194 12.00 12.59 -1.95
C ARG A 194 12.73 13.36 -0.85
N LEU A 195 13.55 12.67 -0.07
CA LEU A 195 14.37 13.26 0.98
C LEU A 195 15.85 13.09 0.65
N GLN A 196 16.56 14.21 0.59
CA GLN A 196 18.01 14.23 0.37
C GLN A 196 18.72 14.81 1.58
N PHE A 197 19.62 14.04 2.17
CA PHE A 197 20.40 14.40 3.33
C PHE A 197 21.78 14.87 2.90
N ASN A 198 22.16 16.04 3.40
CA ASN A 198 23.53 16.54 3.27
C ASN A 198 24.17 16.48 4.65
N TYR A 199 25.29 15.78 4.75
CA TYR A 199 26.06 15.64 5.98
C TYR A 199 27.12 16.72 6.08
N GLN A 200 27.53 17.05 7.30
CA GLN A 200 28.70 17.89 7.52
C GLN A 200 29.97 17.14 7.11
N THR A 201 30.98 17.89 6.64
CA THR A 201 32.24 17.31 6.19
C THR A 201 32.92 16.56 7.33
N ASN A 202 33.34 15.32 7.07
CA ASN A 202 34.02 14.44 8.03
C ASN A 202 33.20 14.12 9.30
N SER A 203 31.86 14.15 9.23
CA SER A 203 31.00 13.75 10.35
C SER A 203 29.77 12.98 9.87
N ASN A 204 29.09 12.32 10.82
CA ASN A 204 27.79 11.68 10.59
C ASN A 204 26.61 12.62 10.94
N GLN A 205 26.88 13.89 11.21
CA GLN A 205 25.83 14.88 11.52
C GLN A 205 25.18 15.39 10.23
N VAL A 206 23.85 15.39 10.22
CA VAL A 206 23.05 15.90 9.10
C VAL A 206 23.11 17.42 9.13
N ASN A 207 23.73 18.05 8.13
CA ASN A 207 23.74 19.51 8.00
C ASN A 207 22.37 20.05 7.54
N SER A 208 21.77 19.40 6.55
CA SER A 208 20.48 19.79 6.01
C SER A 208 19.75 18.63 5.35
N ILE A 209 18.43 18.77 5.27
CA ILE A 209 17.56 17.90 4.49
C ILE A 209 16.87 18.73 3.42
N GLN A 210 16.85 18.22 2.19
CA GLN A 210 16.02 18.76 1.13
C GLN A 210 14.75 17.91 1.00
N SER A 211 13.60 18.57 1.05
CA SER A 211 12.28 17.96 0.89
C SER A 211 11.38 18.92 0.13
N GLN A 212 10.62 18.42 -0.85
CA GLN A 212 9.64 19.22 -1.63
C GLN A 212 10.24 20.53 -2.20
N GLY A 213 11.49 20.48 -2.66
CA GLY A 213 12.22 21.64 -3.20
C GLY A 213 12.74 22.64 -2.17
N HIS A 214 12.48 22.43 -0.88
CA HIS A 214 12.95 23.29 0.22
C HIS A 214 14.14 22.65 0.92
N THR A 215 15.07 23.48 1.41
CA THR A 215 16.18 23.06 2.26
C THR A 215 15.91 23.44 3.69
N HIS A 216 15.98 22.46 4.60
CA HIS A 216 15.81 22.65 6.03
C HIS A 216 17.13 22.34 6.73
N ARG A 217 17.61 23.25 7.57
CA ARG A 217 18.88 23.08 8.28
C ARG A 217 18.68 22.48 9.67
N PHE A 218 19.73 21.82 10.13
CA PHE A 218 19.86 21.36 11.51
C PHE A 218 20.95 22.16 12.20
N GLU A 219 20.75 22.44 13.49
CA GLU A 219 21.77 22.98 14.37
C GLU A 219 21.98 21.99 15.52
N TYR A 220 23.19 21.99 16.06
CA TYR A 220 23.62 21.04 17.09
C TYR A 220 24.27 21.77 18.26
N ASP A 221 24.16 21.22 19.46
CA ASP A 221 24.97 21.64 20.60
C ASP A 221 26.34 20.94 20.61
N THR A 222 27.16 21.27 21.61
CA THR A 222 28.52 20.72 21.78
C THR A 222 28.53 19.23 22.11
N LEU A 223 27.41 18.65 22.57
CA LEU A 223 27.25 17.23 22.84
C LEU A 223 26.73 16.46 21.60
N GLY A 224 26.43 17.18 20.52
CA GLY A 224 25.92 16.62 19.28
C GLY A 224 24.41 16.39 19.26
N ASN A 225 23.67 16.94 20.22
CA ASN A 225 22.21 16.91 20.19
C ASN A 225 21.67 17.94 19.19
N VAL A 226 20.57 17.61 18.53
CA VAL A 226 19.88 18.55 17.61
C VAL A 226 19.22 19.65 18.42
N THR A 227 19.63 20.90 18.24
CA THR A 227 19.01 22.07 18.92
C THR A 227 17.96 22.76 18.07
N LYS A 228 17.93 22.51 16.75
CA LYS A 228 16.95 23.07 15.81
C LYS A 228 16.66 22.10 14.67
N ALA A 229 15.39 21.98 14.29
CA ALA A 229 14.94 21.06 13.25
C ALA A 229 13.81 21.70 12.42
N GLU A 230 14.20 22.46 11.39
CA GLU A 230 13.25 23.28 10.62
C GLU A 230 12.23 22.47 9.83
N HIS A 231 12.57 21.26 9.39
CA HIS A 231 11.67 20.35 8.68
C HIS A 231 10.46 19.90 9.53
N LYS A 232 10.54 20.04 10.86
CA LYS A 232 9.44 19.79 11.81
C LYS A 232 8.85 21.06 12.40
N GLN A 233 9.18 22.24 11.86
CA GLN A 233 8.82 23.54 12.41
C GLN A 233 9.32 23.78 13.85
N ILE A 234 10.39 23.07 14.25
CA ILE A 234 11.00 23.21 15.58
C ILE A 234 12.12 24.25 15.48
N GLU A 235 11.97 25.36 16.20
CA GLU A 235 12.93 26.45 16.28
C GLU A 235 13.99 26.21 17.36
N LYS A 236 13.60 25.59 18.48
CA LYS A 236 14.52 25.29 19.57
C LYS A 236 14.15 24.00 20.29
N ILE A 237 15.16 23.20 20.62
CA ILE A 237 15.09 22.06 21.55
C ILE A 237 15.96 22.39 22.75
N VAL A 238 15.42 22.21 23.95
CA VAL A 238 16.15 22.38 25.21
C VAL A 238 16.33 21.02 25.85
N TYR A 239 17.55 20.74 26.25
CA TYR A 239 17.94 19.50 26.91
C TYR A 239 18.18 19.77 28.40
N ASP A 240 17.85 18.78 29.23
CA ASP A 240 18.24 18.75 30.63
C ASP A 240 19.75 18.53 30.75
N GLU A 241 20.42 19.32 31.59
CA GLU A 241 21.89 19.35 31.66
C GLU A 241 22.48 18.05 32.20
N ILE A 242 21.74 17.31 33.02
CA ILE A 242 22.24 16.10 33.70
C ILE A 242 21.89 14.86 32.87
N SER A 243 20.63 14.71 32.49
CA SER A 243 20.12 13.54 31.77
C SER A 243 20.34 13.62 30.26
N ASN A 244 20.66 14.81 29.72
CA ASN A 244 20.80 15.09 28.30
C ASN A 244 19.53 14.72 27.48
N ARG A 245 18.36 14.87 28.10
CA ARG A 245 17.06 14.57 27.48
C ARG A 245 16.32 15.84 27.08
N ALA A 246 15.60 15.79 25.97
CA ALA A 246 14.80 16.92 25.53
C ALA A 246 13.67 17.17 26.55
N VAL A 247 13.68 18.33 27.20
CA VAL A 247 12.65 18.74 28.17
C VAL A 247 11.70 19.79 27.61
N LYS A 248 12.08 20.45 26.50
CA LYS A 248 11.26 21.48 25.87
C LYS A 248 11.51 21.60 24.38
N PHE A 249 10.43 21.81 23.62
CA PHE A 249 10.47 22.28 22.24
C PHE A 249 9.81 23.64 22.13
N VAL A 250 10.38 24.52 21.31
CA VAL A 250 9.75 25.76 20.86
C VAL A 250 9.52 25.64 19.36
N LEU A 251 8.26 25.74 18.95
CA LEU A 251 7.86 25.71 17.55
C LEU A 251 7.95 27.13 16.95
N LYS A 252 8.08 27.24 15.62
CA LYS A 252 8.17 28.52 14.91
C LYS A 252 6.96 29.45 15.10
N ASN A 253 5.81 28.90 15.48
CA ASN A 253 4.59 29.67 15.79
C ASN A 253 4.56 30.15 17.26
N GLY A 254 5.63 29.93 18.03
CA GLY A 254 5.74 30.31 19.44
C GLY A 254 5.18 29.27 20.42
N THR A 255 4.51 28.21 19.94
CA THR A 255 4.02 27.14 20.80
C THR A 255 5.17 26.44 21.51
N GLN A 256 5.01 26.21 22.81
CA GLN A 256 5.99 25.53 23.65
C GLN A 256 5.42 24.19 24.10
N VAL A 257 6.20 23.13 23.91
CA VAL A 257 5.87 21.78 24.36
C VAL A 257 6.88 21.40 25.43
N HIS A 258 6.39 21.03 26.61
CA HIS A 258 7.21 20.58 27.72
C HIS A 258 7.10 19.06 27.84
N LEU A 259 8.24 18.41 28.08
CA LEU A 259 8.31 16.98 28.34
C LEU A 259 8.65 16.75 29.79
N ALA A 260 7.90 15.86 30.44
CA ALA A 260 8.22 15.34 31.75
C ALA A 260 8.59 13.86 31.63
N TYR A 261 9.42 13.41 32.57
CA TYR A 261 9.87 12.02 32.64
C TYR A 261 9.66 11.52 34.07
N ASP A 262 9.25 10.27 34.21
CA ASP A 262 9.16 9.61 35.50
C ASP A 262 10.53 9.11 35.99
N SER A 263 10.56 8.49 37.17
CA SER A 263 11.80 7.94 37.74
C SER A 263 12.37 6.74 36.97
N MET A 264 11.57 6.11 36.10
CA MET A 264 12.01 5.06 35.19
C MET A 264 12.45 5.62 33.83
N ASN A 265 12.44 6.95 33.70
CA ASN A 265 12.86 7.66 32.51
C ASN A 265 11.90 7.42 31.32
N GLU A 266 10.62 7.16 31.59
CA GLU A 266 9.55 7.13 30.60
C GLU A 266 8.87 8.49 30.51
N ARG A 267 8.38 8.86 29.32
CA ARG A 267 7.68 10.14 29.12
C ARG A 267 6.27 10.05 29.72
N VAL A 268 5.91 11.01 30.56
CA VAL A 268 4.60 11.12 31.24
C VAL A 268 3.84 12.37 30.86
#